data_AF-A0A2W4K4P6-F1
#
_entry.id   AF-A0A2W4K4P6-F1
#
_cell.length_a   1.000
_cell.length_b   1.000
_cell.length_c   1.000
_cell.angle_alpha   90.00
_cell.angle_beta   90.00
_cell.angle_gamma   90.00
#
_symmetry.space_group_name_H-M   'P 1'
#
loop_
_entity.id
_entity.type
_entity.pdbx_description
1 polymer ?
#
loop_
_entity_poly.entity_id
_entity_poly.type
_entity_poly.pdbx_seq_one_letter_code
_entity_poly.pdbx_strand_id
1 'polypeptide(L)'
;MKKDRKNEIEDLQEWLDHQYNPWHYVGTGKVPRPVSKLSNYPSLLIIIGILNLFSIIMYCIFSEITWNSLLTLIIPLFISIGLIIRGIQKHSHTRARNKKP
;
A
#
# COMPACT_ATOMS: atom_id res chain seq x y z
N MET A 1 17.70 10.31 18.83
CA MET A 1 18.57 10.67 17.68
C MET A 1 19.63 9.62 17.33
N LYS A 2 20.57 9.23 18.23
CA LYS A 2 21.55 8.15 17.90
C LYS A 2 20.91 6.75 17.82
N LYS A 3 19.95 6.46 18.71
CA LYS A 3 19.27 5.15 18.78
C LYS A 3 18.39 4.89 17.55
N ASP A 4 17.63 5.89 17.12
CA ASP A 4 16.71 5.77 15.96
C ASP A 4 17.47 5.48 14.67
N ARG A 5 18.61 6.15 14.44
CA ARG A 5 19.47 5.87 13.28
C ARG A 5 20.09 4.48 13.33
N LYS A 6 20.50 4.00 14.50
CA LYS A 6 21.07 2.66 14.65
C LYS A 6 20.05 1.59 14.24
N ASN A 7 18.82 1.71 14.75
CA ASN A 7 17.73 0.81 14.40
C ASN A 7 17.38 0.90 12.91
N GLU A 8 17.38 2.11 12.32
CA GLU A 8 17.15 2.26 10.88
C GLU A 8 18.21 1.60 10.02
N ILE A 9 19.48 1.59 10.45
CA ILE A 9 20.58 0.91 9.76
C ILE A 9 20.43 -0.61 9.89
N GLU A 10 20.09 -1.09 11.09
CA GLU A 10 19.89 -2.52 11.35
C GLU A 10 18.72 -3.09 10.53
N ASP A 11 17.58 -2.39 10.49
CA ASP A 11 16.44 -2.73 9.63
C ASP A 11 16.78 -2.68 8.12
N LEU A 12 17.77 -1.85 7.74
CA LEU A 12 18.23 -1.74 6.35
C LEU A 12 19.06 -2.95 5.99
N GLN A 13 19.98 -3.32 6.89
CA GLN A 13 20.83 -4.48 6.77
C GLN A 13 19.99 -5.77 6.70
N GLU A 14 19.04 -5.94 7.63
CA GLU A 14 18.14 -7.10 7.65
C GLU A 14 17.37 -7.23 6.32
N TRP A 15 16.89 -6.12 5.76
CA TRP A 15 16.20 -6.13 4.47
C TRP A 15 17.12 -6.47 3.30
N LEU A 16 18.35 -5.93 3.27
CA LEU A 16 19.31 -6.23 2.20
C LEU A 16 19.72 -7.71 2.22
N ASP A 17 19.96 -8.28 3.40
CA ASP A 17 20.38 -9.66 3.57
C ASP A 17 19.28 -10.66 3.16
N HIS A 18 18.01 -10.26 3.26
CA HIS A 18 16.85 -11.13 2.98
C HIS A 18 15.98 -10.64 1.80
N GLN A 19 16.48 -9.73 0.97
CA GLN A 19 15.69 -9.07 -0.07
C GLN A 19 15.00 -10.05 -1.04
N TYR A 20 15.67 -11.17 -1.34
CA TYR A 20 15.19 -12.20 -2.27
C TYR A 20 14.64 -13.44 -1.56
N ASN A 21 14.56 -13.46 -0.23
CA ASN A 21 14.01 -14.57 0.54
C ASN A 21 12.63 -14.20 1.10
N PRO A 22 11.54 -14.41 0.34
CA PRO A 22 10.19 -14.08 0.81
C PRO A 22 9.79 -14.88 2.05
N TRP A 23 10.35 -16.09 2.24
CA TRP A 23 10.06 -16.93 3.41
C TRP A 23 10.50 -16.30 4.73
N HIS A 24 11.51 -15.41 4.71
CA HIS A 24 11.94 -14.66 5.90
C HIS A 24 10.82 -13.84 6.54
N TYR A 25 9.87 -13.36 5.73
CA TYR A 25 8.79 -12.48 6.17
C TYR A 25 7.48 -13.23 6.50
N VAL A 26 7.39 -14.53 6.19
CA VAL A 26 6.20 -15.31 6.45
C VAL A 26 6.21 -15.80 7.91
N GLY A 27 5.11 -15.58 8.62
CA GLY A 27 4.94 -16.01 10.03
C GLY A 27 5.66 -15.14 11.07
N THR A 28 6.51 -14.20 10.65
CA THR A 28 7.23 -13.30 11.57
C THR A 28 6.48 -12.00 11.89
N GLY A 29 5.38 -11.72 11.18
CA GLY A 29 4.64 -10.46 11.27
C GLY A 29 5.40 -9.25 10.71
N LYS A 30 6.64 -9.45 10.24
CA LYS A 30 7.44 -8.43 9.57
C LYS A 30 7.08 -8.39 8.09
N VAL A 31 7.14 -7.21 7.50
CA VAL A 31 7.01 -7.00 6.06
C VAL A 31 8.28 -6.36 5.51
N PRO A 32 8.61 -6.59 4.23
CA PRO A 32 9.77 -5.96 3.61
C PRO A 32 9.74 -4.44 3.80
N ARG A 33 10.90 -3.85 4.06
CA ARG A 33 11.06 -2.43 4.34
C ARG A 33 10.40 -1.49 3.30
N PRO A 34 10.44 -1.77 1.98
CA PRO A 34 9.74 -0.94 0.99
C PRO A 34 8.23 -0.92 1.23
N VAL A 35 7.65 -2.09 1.56
CA VAL A 35 6.21 -2.24 1.81
C VAL A 35 5.82 -1.58 3.13
N SER A 36 6.64 -1.73 4.18
CA SER A 36 6.38 -1.09 5.48
C SER A 36 6.35 0.43 5.36
N LYS A 37 7.33 1.00 4.63
CA LYS A 37 7.47 2.44 4.42
C LYS A 37 6.45 3.02 3.46
N LEU A 38 5.94 2.25 2.49
CA LEU A 38 4.89 2.72 1.58
C LEU A 38 3.65 3.19 2.33
N SER A 39 3.33 2.53 3.44
CA SER A 39 2.21 2.93 4.30
C SER A 39 2.36 4.34 4.89
N ASN A 40 3.57 4.90 4.96
CA ASN A 40 3.81 6.23 5.53
C ASN A 40 3.47 7.37 4.58
N TYR A 41 3.17 7.06 3.32
CA TYR A 41 2.76 8.04 2.31
C TYR A 41 1.28 7.84 1.95
N PRO A 42 0.34 8.25 2.82
CA PRO A 42 -1.09 8.03 2.59
C PRO A 42 -1.58 8.65 1.29
N SER A 43 -1.02 9.79 0.87
CA SER A 43 -1.35 10.44 -0.40
C SER A 43 -0.99 9.56 -1.62
N LEU A 44 0.14 8.83 -1.57
CA LEU A 44 0.53 7.92 -2.66
C LEU A 44 -0.44 6.75 -2.76
N LEU A 45 -0.89 6.18 -1.64
CA LEU A 45 -1.90 5.10 -1.63
C LEU A 45 -3.21 5.55 -2.28
N ILE A 46 -3.65 6.78 -1.99
CA ILE A 46 -4.86 7.36 -2.58
C ILE A 46 -4.68 7.56 -4.09
N ILE A 47 -3.54 8.14 -4.52
CA ILE A 47 -3.26 8.39 -5.94
C ILE A 47 -3.25 7.07 -6.73
N ILE A 48 -2.57 6.03 -6.23
CA ILE A 48 -2.51 4.72 -6.88
C ILE A 48 -3.91 4.10 -6.98
N GLY A 49 -4.72 4.17 -5.91
CA GLY A 49 -6.09 3.70 -5.95
C GLY A 49 -6.94 4.44 -6.99
N ILE A 50 -6.88 5.77 -7.02
CA ILE A 50 -7.62 6.59 -8.00
C ILE A 50 -7.21 6.23 -9.43
N LEU A 51 -5.91 6.08 -9.70
CA LEU A 51 -5.42 5.73 -11.03
C LEU A 51 -5.88 4.34 -11.47
N ASN A 52 -5.99 3.40 -10.52
CA ASN A 52 -6.54 2.07 -10.76
C ASN A 52 -8.06 2.14 -11.06
N LEU A 53 -8.82 2.90 -10.26
CA LEU A 53 -10.25 3.14 -10.54
C LEU A 53 -10.47 3.78 -11.90
N PHE A 54 -9.64 4.76 -12.26
CA PHE A 54 -9.70 5.40 -13.57
C PHE A 54 -9.52 4.38 -14.69
N SER A 55 -8.54 3.48 -14.55
CA SER A 55 -8.31 2.41 -15.53
C SER A 55 -9.52 1.47 -15.66
N ILE A 56 -10.16 1.12 -14.54
CA ILE A 56 -11.40 0.32 -14.51
C ILE A 56 -12.54 1.05 -15.23
N ILE A 57 -12.73 2.35 -14.94
CA ILE A 57 -13.77 3.17 -15.58
C ILE A 57 -13.54 3.24 -17.09
N MET A 58 -12.30 3.50 -17.52
CA MET A 58 -11.96 3.53 -18.95
C MET A 58 -12.25 2.17 -19.61
N TYR A 59 -11.87 1.06 -18.98
CA TYR A 59 -12.17 -0.27 -19.50
C TYR A 59 -13.68 -0.49 -19.70
N CYS A 60 -14.51 -0.09 -18.74
CA CYS A 60 -15.97 -0.19 -18.84
C CYS A 60 -16.58 0.69 -19.95
N ILE A 61 -15.95 1.82 -20.28
CA ILE A 61 -16.44 2.74 -21.34
C ILE A 61 -16.07 2.20 -22.73
N PHE A 62 -14.86 1.68 -22.89
CA PHE A 62 -14.31 1.33 -24.21
C PHE A 62 -14.47 -0.15 -24.59
N SER A 63 -14.85 -1.02 -23.67
CA SER A 63 -14.92 -2.47 -23.91
C SER A 63 -16.35 -3.01 -23.78
N GLU A 64 -16.68 -4.02 -24.57
CA GLU A 64 -17.91 -4.79 -24.37
C GLU A 64 -17.81 -5.63 -23.10
N ILE A 65 -18.73 -5.41 -22.17
CA ILE A 65 -18.73 -6.10 -20.88
C ILE A 65 -19.33 -7.49 -21.04
N THR A 66 -18.48 -8.51 -20.87
CA THR A 66 -18.88 -9.92 -20.81
C THR A 66 -18.89 -10.42 -19.37
N TRP A 67 -19.59 -11.53 -19.10
CA TRP A 67 -19.62 -12.16 -17.77
C TRP A 67 -18.23 -12.48 -17.22
N ASN A 68 -17.29 -12.91 -18.07
CA ASN A 68 -15.93 -13.19 -17.66
C ASN A 68 -15.19 -11.90 -17.26
N SER A 69 -15.38 -10.81 -18.01
CA SER A 69 -14.76 -9.52 -17.69
C SER A 69 -15.23 -8.98 -16.35
N LEU A 70 -16.50 -9.18 -15.98
CA LEU A 70 -17.04 -8.77 -14.68
C LEU A 70 -16.29 -9.46 -13.52
N LEU A 71 -16.04 -10.77 -13.62
CA LEU A 71 -15.29 -11.50 -12.59
C LEU A 71 -13.85 -10.98 -12.46
N THR A 72 -13.20 -10.65 -13.58
CA THR A 72 -11.84 -10.10 -13.59
C THR A 72 -11.76 -8.71 -12.99
N LEU A 73 -12.82 -7.90 -13.08
CA LEU A 73 -12.87 -6.53 -12.55
C LEU A 73 -13.05 -6.47 -11.03
N ILE A 74 -13.58 -7.53 -10.40
CA ILE A 74 -13.86 -7.55 -8.96
C ILE A 74 -12.58 -7.39 -8.12
N ILE A 75 -11.53 -8.15 -8.44
CA ILE A 75 -10.25 -8.13 -7.71
C ILE A 75 -9.60 -6.73 -7.72
N PRO A 76 -9.33 -6.12 -8.88
CA PRO A 76 -8.72 -4.79 -8.92
C PRO A 76 -9.61 -3.71 -8.29
N LEU A 77 -10.95 -3.84 -8.37
CA LEU A 77 -11.87 -2.93 -7.71
C LEU A 77 -11.72 -2.98 -6.18
N PHE A 78 -11.71 -4.19 -5.59
CA PHE A 78 -11.49 -4.35 -4.15
C PHE A 78 -10.13 -3.84 -3.69
N ILE A 79 -9.06 -4.14 -4.45
CA ILE A 79 -7.72 -3.63 -4.17
C ILE A 79 -7.73 -2.11 -4.16
N SER A 80 -8.34 -1.49 -5.16
CA SER A 80 -8.37 -0.03 -5.28
C SER A 80 -9.13 0.63 -4.14
N ILE A 81 -10.32 0.14 -3.82
CA ILE A 81 -11.12 0.64 -2.69
C ILE A 81 -10.34 0.49 -1.38
N GLY A 82 -9.68 -0.65 -1.17
CA GLY A 82 -8.85 -0.90 0.02
C GLY A 82 -7.68 0.08 0.16
N LEU A 83 -6.99 0.40 -0.93
CA LEU A 83 -5.91 1.39 -0.95
C LEU A 83 -6.40 2.79 -0.58
N ILE A 84 -7.54 3.21 -1.14
CA ILE A 84 -8.13 4.53 -0.86
C ILE A 84 -8.57 4.64 0.60
N ILE A 85 -9.31 3.65 1.11
CA ILE A 85 -9.77 3.64 2.52
C ILE A 85 -8.58 3.72 3.47
N ARG A 86 -7.57 2.87 3.27
CA ARG A 86 -6.38 2.85 4.12
C ARG A 86 -5.59 4.16 4.05
N GLY A 87 -5.48 4.74 2.86
CA GLY A 87 -4.88 6.06 2.66
C GLY A 87 -5.61 7.16 3.43
N ILE A 88 -6.94 7.20 3.34
CA ILE A 88 -7.78 8.19 4.06
C ILE A 88 -7.67 8.01 5.57
N GLN A 89 -7.79 6.78 6.08
CA GLN A 89 -7.69 6.49 7.51
C GLN A 89 -6.34 6.97 8.08
N LYS A 90 -5.24 6.65 7.39
CA LYS A 90 -3.89 7.06 7.84
C LYS A 90 -3.67 8.58 7.71
N HIS A 91 -4.22 9.22 6.68
CA HIS A 91 -4.20 10.68 6.58
C HIS A 91 -4.98 11.34 7.73
N SER A 92 -6.15 10.81 8.08
CA SER A 92 -6.97 11.29 9.19
C SER A 92 -6.26 11.14 10.53
N HIS A 93 -5.68 9.97 10.81
CA HIS A 93 -4.90 9.71 12.03
C HIS A 93 -3.68 10.64 12.17
N THR A 94 -2.95 10.86 11.07
CA THR A 94 -1.77 11.75 11.07
C THR A 94 -2.19 13.20 11.36
N ARG A 95 -3.31 13.65 10.76
CA ARG A 95 -3.87 14.98 11.00
C ARG A 95 -4.38 15.14 12.44
N ALA A 96 -5.00 14.11 13.02
CA ALA A 96 -5.47 14.11 14.41
C ALA A 96 -4.30 14.14 15.42
N ARG A 97 -3.20 13.44 15.13
CA ARG A 97 -1.99 13.48 15.96
C ARG A 97 -1.32 14.86 15.96
N ASN A 98 -1.24 15.52 14.81
CA ASN A 98 -0.64 16.85 14.68
C ASN A 98 -1.51 17.97 15.31
N LYS A 99 -2.76 17.69 15.68
CA LYS A 99 -3.66 18.64 16.36
C LYS A 99 -3.65 18.53 17.89
N LYS A 100 -2.99 17.52 18.47
CA LYS A 100 -2.83 17.44 19.92
C LYS A 100 -1.65 18.36 20.34
N PRO A 101 -1.86 19.30 21.27
CA PRO A 101 -0.83 20.24 21.72
C PRO A 101 0.33 19.52 22.42
#